data_AF-A0A7S3LZ19-F1
#
_entry.id   AF-A0A7S3LZ19-F1
#
_cell.length_a   1.000
_cell.length_b   1.000
_cell.length_c   1.000
_cell.angle_alpha   90.00
_cell.angle_beta   90.00
_cell.angle_gamma   90.00
#
_symmetry.space_group_name_H-M   'P 1'
#
loop_
_entity.id
_entity.type
_entity.pdbx_description
1 polymer ?
#
loop_
_entity_poly.entity_id
_entity_poly.type
_entity_poly.pdbx_seq_one_letter_code
_entity_poly.pdbx_strand_id
1 'polypeptide(L)'
;IAPTSMGVDVVAFVGEEEAEEAGRMQGTTEFQLAHEFYDAYKACRKLHSAEEGDPPSQADLDALSGKLKAIALRVGQLRLFSPNEELDDVGTADLKFLLVPSLLGGVLGATC
;
A
#
# COMPACT_ATOMS: atom_id res chain seq x y z
N ILE A 1 -62.03 -22.78 15.03
CA ILE A 1 -61.65 -21.75 16.03
C ILE A 1 -60.17 -21.98 16.35
N ALA A 2 -59.29 -21.16 15.75
CA ALA A 2 -57.98 -20.81 16.32
C ALA A 2 -58.22 -19.82 17.50
N PRO A 3 -57.26 -19.40 18.37
CA PRO A 3 -55.84 -19.07 18.10
C PRO A 3 -54.89 -19.61 19.23
N THR A 4 -53.59 -19.34 19.42
CA THR A 4 -52.77 -18.12 19.23
C THR A 4 -51.27 -18.45 19.44
N SER A 5 -50.42 -17.88 18.58
CA SER A 5 -49.08 -17.27 18.77
C SER A 5 -48.08 -17.77 19.83
N MET A 6 -46.81 -17.96 19.42
CA MET A 6 -45.71 -17.01 19.67
C MET A 6 -44.45 -17.50 18.92
N GLY A 7 -44.14 -16.83 17.81
CA GLY A 7 -42.84 -16.94 17.15
C GLY A 7 -41.82 -16.06 17.88
N VAL A 8 -40.57 -16.52 17.90
CA VAL A 8 -39.41 -15.66 18.17
C VAL A 8 -38.38 -15.99 17.09
N ASP A 9 -38.42 -15.24 16.01
CA ASP A 9 -37.29 -15.09 15.10
C ASP A 9 -36.19 -14.34 15.85
N VAL A 10 -35.19 -15.07 16.29
CA VAL A 10 -33.92 -14.48 16.74
C VAL A 10 -33.16 -14.10 15.48
N VAL A 11 -33.43 -12.90 15.00
CA VAL A 11 -32.69 -12.28 13.90
C VAL A 11 -31.23 -12.13 14.37
N ALA A 12 -30.34 -12.85 13.70
CA ALA A 12 -28.90 -12.76 13.93
C ALA A 12 -28.40 -11.35 13.58
N PHE A 13 -28.22 -10.53 14.61
CA PHE A 13 -27.55 -9.23 14.54
C PHE A 13 -26.05 -9.47 14.77
N VAL A 14 -25.39 -10.11 13.80
CA VAL A 14 -23.93 -10.29 13.79
C VAL A 14 -23.48 -9.99 12.36
N GLY A 15 -23.04 -8.77 12.10
CA GLY A 15 -22.56 -8.40 10.77
C GLY A 15 -22.07 -6.97 10.58
N GLU A 16 -22.38 -6.04 11.48
CA GLU A 16 -22.01 -4.62 11.29
C GLU A 16 -20.74 -4.18 12.04
N GLU A 17 -20.45 -4.74 13.23
CA GLU A 17 -19.25 -4.32 14.00
C GLU A 17 -17.91 -4.77 13.38
N GLU A 18 -17.82 -5.99 12.82
CA GLU A 18 -16.58 -6.48 12.20
C GLU A 18 -16.18 -5.70 10.93
N ALA A 19 -17.17 -5.16 10.20
CA ALA A 19 -16.92 -4.37 9.00
C ALA A 19 -16.36 -2.97 9.32
N GLU A 20 -16.80 -2.37 10.44
CA GLU A 20 -16.32 -1.05 10.85
C GLU A 20 -14.87 -1.11 11.40
N GLU A 21 -14.53 -2.17 12.14
CA GLU A 21 -13.18 -2.37 12.67
C GLU A 21 -12.16 -2.71 11.57
N ALA A 22 -12.56 -3.53 10.59
CA ALA A 22 -11.76 -3.81 9.39
C ALA A 22 -11.52 -2.55 8.54
N GLY A 23 -12.54 -1.69 8.38
CA GLY A 23 -12.41 -0.40 7.69
C GLY A 23 -11.46 0.57 8.40
N ARG A 24 -11.48 0.62 9.73
CA ARG A 24 -10.51 1.42 10.52
C ARG A 24 -9.08 0.92 10.36
N MET A 25 -8.85 -0.40 10.40
CA MET A 25 -7.51 -0.98 10.22
C MET A 25 -6.98 -0.79 8.79
N GLN A 26 -7.84 -0.91 7.78
CA GLN A 26 -7.50 -0.64 6.38
C GLN A 26 -7.08 0.82 6.16
N GLY A 27 -7.80 1.78 6.74
CA GLY A 27 -7.39 3.18 6.71
C GLY A 27 -5.99 3.38 7.29
N THR A 28 -5.69 2.80 8.45
CA THR A 28 -4.35 2.97 9.06
C THR A 28 -3.21 2.38 8.22
N THR A 29 -3.46 1.29 7.49
CA THR A 29 -2.46 0.63 6.67
C THR A 29 -2.21 1.36 5.35
N GLU A 30 -3.26 1.93 4.74
CA GLU A 30 -3.14 2.76 3.54
C GLU A 30 -2.36 4.06 3.82
N PHE A 31 -2.69 4.76 4.92
CA PHE A 31 -1.97 5.96 5.34
C PHE A 31 -0.50 5.68 5.63
N GLN A 32 -0.19 4.56 6.29
CA GLN A 32 1.19 4.15 6.54
C GLN A 32 1.95 3.85 5.25
N LEU A 33 1.34 3.12 4.31
CA LEU A 33 1.96 2.80 3.03
C LEU A 33 2.26 4.06 2.19
N ALA A 34 1.33 5.01 2.18
CA ALA A 34 1.52 6.29 1.50
C ALA A 34 2.71 7.09 2.08
N HIS A 35 2.84 7.13 3.41
CA HIS A 35 3.94 7.79 4.09
C HIS A 35 5.28 7.11 3.79
N GLU A 36 5.34 5.78 3.93
CA GLU A 36 6.52 4.97 3.62
C GLU A 36 6.98 5.17 2.17
N PHE A 37 6.05 5.20 1.22
CA PHE A 37 6.34 5.48 -0.17
C PHE A 37 6.93 6.87 -0.37
N TYR A 38 6.36 7.89 0.27
CA TYR A 38 6.84 9.26 0.10
C TYR A 38 8.25 9.46 0.66
N ASP A 39 8.56 8.82 1.79
CA ASP A 39 9.91 8.80 2.37
C ASP A 39 10.91 8.10 1.45
N ALA A 40 10.55 6.93 0.90
CA ALA A 40 11.39 6.21 -0.05
C ALA A 40 11.60 7.00 -1.35
N TYR A 41 10.55 7.65 -1.86
CA TYR A 41 10.62 8.50 -3.05
C TYR A 41 11.55 9.70 -2.84
N LYS A 42 11.46 10.38 -1.68
CA LYS A 42 12.39 11.46 -1.31
C LYS A 42 13.83 10.97 -1.26
N ALA A 43 14.08 9.79 -0.71
CA ALA A 43 15.42 9.19 -0.67
C ALA A 43 15.93 8.89 -2.09
N CYS A 44 15.11 8.30 -2.97
CA CYS A 44 15.46 8.09 -4.38
C CYS A 44 15.81 9.40 -5.10
N ARG A 45 15.02 10.45 -4.87
CA ARG A 45 15.25 11.75 -5.50
C ARG A 45 16.55 12.39 -5.01
N LYS A 46 16.84 12.30 -3.71
CA LYS A 46 18.12 12.76 -3.15
C LYS A 46 19.29 12.01 -3.79
N LEU A 47 19.15 10.71 -3.96
CA LEU A 47 20.16 9.86 -4.60
C LEU A 47 20.46 10.30 -6.03
N HIS A 48 19.41 10.57 -6.82
CA HIS A 48 19.56 11.09 -8.18
C HIS A 48 20.06 12.53 -8.25
N SER A 49 19.91 13.31 -7.17
CA SER A 49 20.34 14.71 -7.11
C SER A 49 21.69 14.88 -6.40
N ALA A 50 22.29 13.79 -5.90
CA ALA A 50 23.61 13.82 -5.29
C ALA A 50 24.63 14.16 -6.39
N GLU A 51 25.31 15.30 -6.24
CA GLU A 51 26.43 15.67 -7.11
C GLU A 51 27.62 14.73 -6.87
N GLU A 52 28.56 14.67 -7.82
CA GLU A 52 29.75 13.77 -7.83
C GLU A 52 30.58 13.76 -6.53
N GLY A 53 30.38 14.72 -5.61
CA GLY A 53 31.15 14.86 -4.37
C GLY A 53 30.64 14.07 -3.15
N ASP A 54 29.39 13.60 -3.14
CA ASP A 54 28.82 12.84 -2.01
C ASP A 54 27.99 11.65 -2.49
N PRO A 55 28.63 10.62 -3.05
CA PRO A 55 27.93 9.44 -3.54
C PRO A 55 27.22 8.73 -2.38
N PRO A 56 25.98 8.27 -2.59
CA PRO A 56 25.23 7.52 -1.58
C PRO A 56 26.03 6.29 -1.14
N SER A 57 26.02 6.00 0.17
CA SER A 57 26.70 4.80 0.64
C SER A 57 25.95 3.54 0.17
N GLN A 58 26.69 2.44 0.00
CA GLN A 58 26.07 1.13 -0.31
C GLN A 58 25.03 0.74 0.75
N ALA A 59 25.27 1.08 2.02
CA ALA A 59 24.33 0.81 3.10
C ALA A 59 23.00 1.59 2.92
N ASP A 60 23.05 2.82 2.41
CA ASP A 60 21.86 3.61 2.12
C ASP A 60 21.09 3.04 0.92
N LEU A 61 21.81 2.58 -0.10
CA LEU A 61 21.23 1.89 -1.26
C LEU A 61 20.54 0.57 -0.86
N ASP A 62 21.19 -0.23 -0.02
CA ASP A 62 20.64 -1.49 0.49
C ASP A 62 19.39 -1.24 1.33
N ALA A 63 19.44 -0.26 2.24
CA ALA A 63 18.29 0.14 3.06
C ALA A 63 17.13 0.66 2.19
N LEU A 64 17.41 1.47 1.18
CA LEU A 64 16.41 2.01 0.26
C LEU A 64 15.79 0.91 -0.61
N SER A 65 16.60 0.01 -1.16
CA SER A 65 16.10 -1.12 -1.94
C SER A 65 15.25 -2.05 -1.09
N GLY A 66 15.62 -2.28 0.18
CA GLY A 66 14.82 -3.03 1.14
C GLY A 66 13.45 -2.40 1.40
N LYS A 67 13.40 -1.07 1.60
CA LYS A 67 12.14 -0.33 1.75
C LYS A 67 11.26 -0.44 0.52
N LEU A 68 11.82 -0.22 -0.68
CA LEU A 68 11.06 -0.32 -1.93
C LEU A 68 10.51 -1.73 -2.18
N LYS A 69 11.29 -2.78 -1.84
CA LYS A 69 10.82 -4.17 -1.90
C LYS A 69 9.65 -4.43 -0.94
N ALA A 70 9.72 -3.91 0.28
CA ALA A 70 8.64 -4.04 1.26
C ALA A 70 7.36 -3.33 0.80
N ILE A 71 7.49 -2.13 0.23
CA ILE A 71 6.37 -1.39 -0.36
C ILE A 71 5.77 -2.17 -1.53
N ALA A 72 6.59 -2.68 -2.45
CA ALA A 72 6.12 -3.49 -3.58
C ALA A 72 5.33 -4.72 -3.13
N LEU A 73 5.80 -5.39 -2.07
CA LEU A 73 5.10 -6.53 -1.48
C LEU A 73 3.74 -6.12 -0.90
N ARG A 74 3.68 -5.02 -0.15
CA ARG A 74 2.43 -4.50 0.44
C ARG A 74 1.43 -4.11 -0.64
N VAL A 75 1.87 -3.41 -1.69
CA VAL A 75 1.02 -3.05 -2.85
C VAL A 75 0.43 -4.31 -3.49
N GLY A 76 1.23 -5.36 -3.65
CA GLY A 76 0.75 -6.65 -4.16
C GLY A 76 -0.24 -7.36 -3.22
N GLN A 77 -0.04 -7.27 -1.90
CA GLN A 77 -0.95 -7.84 -0.90
C GLN A 77 -2.29 -7.11 -0.84
N LEU A 78 -2.28 -5.78 -0.99
CA LEU A 78 -3.49 -4.95 -1.06
C LEU A 78 -4.24 -5.11 -2.38
N ARG A 79 -3.63 -5.75 -3.39
CA ARG A 79 -4.20 -5.95 -4.73
C ARG A 79 -4.71 -4.64 -5.34
N LEU A 80 -3.95 -3.56 -5.15
CA LEU A 80 -4.30 -2.21 -5.64
C LEU A 80 -4.38 -2.13 -7.17
N PHE A 81 -3.76 -3.09 -7.86
CA PHE A 81 -3.75 -3.15 -9.31
C PHE A 81 -4.06 -4.56 -9.78
N SER A 82 -4.99 -4.67 -10.72
CA SER A 82 -5.32 -5.88 -11.45
C SER A 82 -4.94 -5.73 -12.93
N PRO A 83 -4.49 -6.80 -13.62
CA PRO A 83 -4.25 -6.76 -15.06
C PRO A 83 -5.50 -6.45 -15.90
N ASN A 84 -6.69 -6.60 -15.32
CA ASN A 84 -7.98 -6.40 -15.99
C ASN A 84 -8.65 -5.07 -15.61
N GLU A 85 -8.00 -4.21 -14.83
CA GLU A 85 -8.51 -2.88 -14.48
C GLU A 85 -8.11 -1.84 -15.53
N GLU A 86 -8.99 -0.85 -15.75
CA GLU A 86 -8.65 0.35 -16.50
C GLU A 86 -8.00 1.38 -15.56
N LEU A 87 -7.28 2.35 -16.14
CA LEU A 87 -6.60 3.37 -15.34
C LEU A 87 -7.58 4.23 -14.53
N ASP A 88 -8.80 4.41 -15.04
CA ASP A 88 -9.86 5.19 -14.41
C ASP A 88 -10.47 4.49 -13.19
N ASP A 89 -10.28 3.17 -13.07
CA ASP A 89 -10.71 2.37 -11.91
C ASP A 89 -9.76 2.51 -10.72
N VAL A 90 -8.55 3.04 -10.96
CA VAL A 90 -7.52 3.21 -9.94
C VAL A 90 -7.68 4.57 -9.25
N GLY A 91 -7.72 4.54 -7.91
CA GLY A 91 -7.71 5.76 -7.11
C GLY A 91 -6.53 6.66 -7.45
N THR A 92 -6.78 7.97 -7.64
CA THR A 92 -5.72 8.93 -8.02
C THR A 92 -4.57 8.95 -7.00
N ALA A 93 -4.86 8.64 -5.73
CA ALA A 93 -3.87 8.55 -4.67
C ALA A 93 -2.95 7.31 -4.79
N ASP A 94 -3.42 6.25 -5.46
CA ASP A 94 -2.73 4.96 -5.57
C ASP A 94 -1.85 4.87 -6.82
N LEU A 95 -2.13 5.68 -7.86
CA LEU A 95 -1.32 5.76 -9.08
C LEU A 95 0.19 5.89 -8.80
N LYS A 96 0.58 6.56 -7.71
CA LYS A 96 1.98 6.71 -7.30
C LYS A 96 2.68 5.36 -7.06
N PHE A 97 1.94 4.33 -6.62
CA PHE A 97 2.50 3.01 -6.33
C PHE A 97 2.88 2.23 -7.59
N LEU A 98 2.37 2.62 -8.78
CA LEU A 98 2.83 2.08 -10.07
C LEU A 98 4.31 2.42 -10.36
N LEU A 99 4.85 3.45 -9.70
CA LEU A 99 6.24 3.86 -9.88
C LEU A 99 7.23 2.96 -9.13
N VAL A 100 6.78 2.18 -8.14
CA VAL A 100 7.66 1.41 -7.25
C VAL A 100 8.61 0.47 -8.02
N PRO A 101 8.17 -0.31 -9.04
CA PRO A 101 9.08 -1.15 -9.80
C PRO A 101 10.16 -0.37 -10.55
N SER A 102 9.82 0.81 -11.08
CA SER A 102 10.77 1.67 -11.79
C SER A 102 11.80 2.28 -10.84
N LEU A 103 11.37 2.78 -9.67
CA LEU A 103 12.25 3.30 -8.63
C LEU A 103 13.23 2.23 -8.15
N LEU A 104 12.73 1.00 -7.93
CA LEU A 104 13.54 -0.13 -7.51
C LEU A 104 14.59 -0.50 -8.57
N GLY A 105 14.22 -0.48 -9.85
CA GLY A 105 15.17 -0.67 -10.96
C GLY A 105 16.27 0.40 -10.99
N GLY A 106 15.93 1.67 -10.75
CA GLY A 106 16.91 2.76 -10.67
C GLY A 106 17.90 2.60 -9.52
N VAL A 107 17.40 2.25 -8.33
CA VAL A 107 18.24 2.04 -7.14
C VAL A 107 19.16 0.82 -7.32
N LEU A 108 18.65 -0.30 -7.85
CA LEU A 108 19.48 -1.48 -8.12
C LEU A 108 20.51 -1.23 -9.23
N GLY A 109 20.16 -0.46 -10.26
CA GLY A 109 21.09 -0.05 -11.31
C GLY A 109 22.24 0.82 -10.78
N ALA A 110 22.02 1.56 -9.70
CA ALA A 110 23.04 2.38 -9.05
C ALA A 110 23.97 1.59 -8.11
N THR A 111 23.63 0.35 -7.74
CA THR A 111 24.45 -0.53 -6.87
C THR A 111 25.53 -1.33 -7.61
N CYS A 112 25.89 -0.96 -8.84
CA CYS A 112 26.80 -1.71 -9.71
C CYS A 112 28.21 -1.10 -9.77
#